data_AF-A0A7S1WM90-F1
#
_entry.id   AF-A0A7S1WM90-F1
#
_cell.length_a   1.000
_cell.length_b   1.000
_cell.length_c   1.000
_cell.angle_alpha   90.00
_cell.angle_beta   90.00
_cell.angle_gamma   90.00
#
_symmetry.space_group_name_H-M   'P 1'
#
loop_
_entity.id
_entity.type
_entity.pdbx_description
1 polymer ?
#
loop_
_entity_poly.entity_id
_entity_poly.type
_entity_poly.pdbx_seq_one_letter_code
_entity_poly.pdbx_strand_id
1 'polypeptide(L)'
;GAGHFLGEDGLQDPAKCTKKDVCLLMRQLDMDFYERARIGKLQDMDYKVPPTRGWVAVGTCAGQEEVRGFKMKSVVDREVCEQAAKKRGLKFMGDAEKVDTRPYGCFYYTEGKGEYVYFNPNENSEVEAKILTFEGEHFSRQVKVVMEVLCEQDRSLTESGASYYSPYKLKPSMVGNEGRSTSCSFGMMAFLAKLRETKSPCAKILAYQTHQKFKSAQEALDMAAKLEGDGNTNGAEKLRQYVESVRQKYVLVDAVANSWCPGIWTASMAEKSRGTCSTPRLPKWTKESQKMTEATQATTQKAVATDAKSVKKHVAKPKPKGRLANAMDKAGQEWDLAGNQALLTDVSELLATLKAED
;
A
#
# COMPACT_ATOMS: atom_id res chain seq x y z
N GLY A 1 -1.09 33.27 31.63
CA GLY A 1 -0.46 32.17 30.89
C GLY A 1 -1.21 31.94 29.59
N ALA A 2 -0.74 32.51 28.50
CA ALA A 2 -1.35 32.39 27.17
C ALA A 2 -0.21 32.30 26.15
N GLY A 3 0.24 31.09 25.85
CA GLY A 3 1.47 30.89 25.05
C GLY A 3 1.50 29.67 24.14
N HIS A 4 0.44 28.85 24.07
CA HIS A 4 0.35 27.71 23.18
C HIS A 4 -1.09 27.58 22.67
N PHE A 5 -1.45 28.35 21.64
CA PHE A 5 -2.83 28.35 21.14
C PHE A 5 -3.02 27.93 19.69
N LEU A 6 -1.97 27.77 18.89
CA LEU A 6 -2.04 27.18 17.56
C LEU A 6 -0.69 26.54 17.27
N GLY A 7 -0.66 25.24 16.96
CA GLY A 7 0.54 24.60 16.43
C GLY A 7 0.95 25.29 15.13
N GLU A 8 2.25 25.45 14.93
CA GLU A 8 2.88 26.15 13.81
C GLU A 8 2.66 25.52 12.42
N ASP A 9 1.86 24.46 12.34
CA ASP A 9 1.47 23.85 11.07
C ASP A 9 0.25 24.59 10.50
N GLY A 10 0.46 25.82 10.05
CA GLY A 10 -0.52 26.56 9.25
C GLY A 10 -1.04 25.70 8.10
N LEU A 11 -2.35 25.67 7.90
CA LEU A 11 -2.98 24.98 6.77
C LEU A 11 -2.29 25.47 5.49
N GLN A 12 -1.79 24.55 4.68
CA GLN A 12 -1.19 24.91 3.40
C GLN A 12 -2.22 25.64 2.53
N ASP A 13 -1.79 26.70 1.86
CA ASP A 13 -2.64 27.52 0.99
C ASP A 13 -3.41 26.65 -0.04
N PRO A 14 -4.75 26.68 -0.05
CA PRO A 14 -5.56 25.93 -1.01
C PRO A 14 -5.32 26.32 -2.47
N ALA A 15 -4.79 27.51 -2.74
CA ALA A 15 -4.37 27.91 -4.08
C ALA A 15 -3.28 26.98 -4.64
N LYS A 16 -2.57 26.23 -3.79
CA LYS A 16 -1.57 25.23 -4.18
C LYS A 16 -2.18 23.89 -4.56
N CYS A 17 -3.48 23.70 -4.39
CA CYS A 17 -4.16 22.46 -4.76
C CYS A 17 -4.85 22.60 -6.11
N THR A 18 -4.45 21.78 -7.07
CA THR A 18 -4.98 21.81 -8.44
C THR A 18 -5.69 20.50 -8.82
N LYS A 19 -6.50 20.54 -9.88
CA LYS A 19 -7.07 19.33 -10.51
C LYS A 19 -5.97 18.32 -10.88
N LYS A 20 -4.77 18.78 -11.26
CA LYS A 20 -3.61 17.93 -11.57
C LYS A 20 -3.10 17.18 -10.34
N ASP A 21 -3.03 17.85 -9.18
CA ASP A 21 -2.62 17.22 -7.92
C ASP A 21 -3.60 16.14 -7.46
N VAL A 22 -4.90 16.36 -7.68
CA VAL A 22 -5.93 15.35 -7.39
C VAL A 22 -5.80 14.14 -8.30
N CYS A 23 -5.52 14.35 -9.59
CA CYS A 23 -5.18 13.27 -10.51
C CYS A 23 -3.96 12.45 -10.04
N LEU A 24 -2.89 13.11 -9.58
CA LEU A 24 -1.72 12.43 -9.02
C LEU A 24 -2.07 11.66 -7.75
N LEU A 25 -2.92 12.20 -6.88
CA LEU A 25 -3.40 11.50 -5.68
C LEU A 25 -4.20 10.24 -6.00
N MET A 26 -5.07 10.30 -7.01
CA MET A 26 -5.80 9.11 -7.48
C MET A 26 -4.85 8.01 -7.94
N ARG A 27 -3.76 8.37 -8.64
CA ARG A 27 -2.72 7.41 -9.06
C ARG A 27 -1.94 6.86 -7.87
N GLN A 28 -1.62 7.71 -6.89
CA GLN A 28 -0.93 7.27 -5.67
C GLN A 28 -1.79 6.27 -4.86
N LEU A 29 -3.10 6.52 -4.75
CA LEU A 29 -4.03 5.57 -4.13
C LEU A 29 -4.07 4.23 -4.86
N ASP A 30 -4.11 4.27 -6.19
CA ASP A 30 -4.09 3.06 -7.03
C ASP A 30 -2.78 2.26 -6.87
N MET A 31 -1.64 2.94 -6.76
CA MET A 31 -0.33 2.32 -6.53
C MET A 31 -0.19 1.76 -5.11
N ASP A 32 -0.58 2.52 -4.09
CA ASP A 32 -0.58 2.06 -2.69
C ASP A 32 -1.44 0.79 -2.54
N PHE A 33 -2.66 0.77 -3.11
CA PHE A 33 -3.49 -0.42 -3.11
C PHE A 33 -2.77 -1.60 -3.75
N TYR A 34 -2.17 -1.41 -4.91
CA TYR A 34 -1.49 -2.47 -5.63
C TYR A 34 -0.33 -3.08 -4.87
N GLU A 35 0.51 -2.24 -4.28
CA GLU A 35 1.65 -2.68 -3.50
C GLU A 35 1.18 -3.49 -2.29
N ARG A 36 0.18 -2.98 -1.55
CA ARG A 36 -0.39 -3.69 -0.41
C ARG A 36 -1.11 -4.97 -0.81
N ALA A 37 -1.81 -4.99 -1.95
CA ALA A 37 -2.48 -6.16 -2.51
C ALA A 37 -1.52 -7.32 -2.77
N ARG A 38 -0.39 -7.03 -3.39
CA ARG A 38 0.56 -8.06 -3.80
C ARG A 38 1.24 -8.75 -2.63
N ILE A 39 1.37 -8.06 -1.49
CA ILE A 39 2.00 -8.62 -0.29
C ILE A 39 0.97 -9.09 0.75
N GLY A 40 -0.32 -9.13 0.39
CA GLY A 40 -1.40 -9.56 1.30
C GLY A 40 -1.63 -8.62 2.48
N LYS A 41 -1.27 -7.34 2.33
CA LYS A 41 -1.50 -6.25 3.30
C LYS A 41 -2.71 -5.38 2.93
N LEU A 42 -3.59 -5.83 2.03
CA LEU A 42 -4.95 -5.32 1.95
C LEU A 42 -5.69 -5.81 3.19
N GLN A 43 -5.62 -5.01 4.24
CA GLN A 43 -6.34 -5.31 5.46
C GLN A 43 -7.65 -4.52 5.38
N ASP A 44 -8.77 -5.25 5.44
CA ASP A 44 -10.07 -4.67 5.75
C ASP A 44 -10.01 -3.96 7.11
N MET A 45 -11.00 -3.12 7.40
CA MET A 45 -11.14 -2.17 8.52
C MET A 45 -10.73 -2.61 9.96
N ASP A 46 -10.23 -3.81 10.20
CA ASP A 46 -9.86 -4.33 11.52
C ASP A 46 -8.51 -5.07 11.50
N TYR A 47 -7.48 -4.39 12.03
CA TYR A 47 -6.22 -4.98 12.53
C TYR A 47 -6.40 -6.04 13.64
N LYS A 48 -7.60 -6.61 13.81
CA LYS A 48 -7.97 -7.47 14.93
C LYS A 48 -8.07 -8.95 14.58
N VAL A 49 -8.21 -9.30 13.30
CA VAL A 49 -8.44 -10.71 12.91
C VAL A 49 -7.23 -11.28 12.17
N PRO A 50 -6.41 -12.14 12.82
CA PRO A 50 -5.29 -12.82 12.17
C PRO A 50 -5.78 -13.69 11.00
N PRO A 51 -4.91 -14.03 10.03
CA PRO A 51 -5.28 -14.94 8.96
C PRO A 51 -5.76 -16.27 9.54
N THR A 52 -6.77 -16.87 8.92
CA THR A 52 -7.23 -18.21 9.29
C THR A 52 -6.09 -19.19 9.06
N ARG A 53 -5.77 -19.99 10.07
CA ARG A 53 -4.70 -21.01 10.00
C ARG A 53 -5.26 -22.41 10.22
N GLY A 54 -4.65 -23.40 9.59
CA GLY A 54 -5.05 -24.78 9.74
C GLY A 54 -3.91 -25.74 9.38
N TRP A 55 -3.88 -26.88 10.06
CA TRP A 55 -3.00 -27.98 9.71
C TRP A 55 -3.58 -28.78 8.55
N VAL A 56 -2.75 -29.09 7.58
CA VAL A 56 -3.10 -29.87 6.38
C VAL A 56 -2.33 -31.18 6.45
N ALA A 57 -3.06 -32.29 6.48
CA ALA A 57 -2.48 -33.62 6.64
C ALA A 57 -2.16 -34.35 5.33
N VAL A 58 -2.71 -33.89 4.21
CA VAL A 58 -2.51 -34.47 2.88
C VAL A 58 -2.44 -33.36 1.82
N GLY A 59 -1.41 -33.43 0.97
CA GLY A 59 -1.20 -32.51 -0.15
C GLY A 59 -0.50 -31.20 0.24
N THR A 60 -0.67 -30.17 -0.60
CA THR A 60 -0.08 -28.84 -0.40
C THR A 60 -1.08 -27.85 0.19
N CYS A 61 -0.58 -26.75 0.77
CA CYS A 61 -1.41 -25.62 1.19
C CYS A 61 -2.19 -25.03 0.00
N ALA A 62 -1.55 -24.91 -1.17
CA ALA A 62 -2.17 -24.37 -2.37
C ALA A 62 -3.37 -25.22 -2.84
N GLY A 63 -3.28 -26.56 -2.69
CA GLY A 63 -4.36 -27.49 -3.03
C GLY A 63 -5.60 -27.40 -2.11
N GLN A 64 -5.57 -26.60 -1.05
CA GLN A 64 -6.71 -26.45 -0.13
C GLN A 64 -7.75 -25.42 -0.58
N GLU A 65 -7.51 -24.69 -1.68
CA GLU A 65 -8.40 -23.61 -2.13
C GLU A 65 -9.83 -24.12 -2.39
N GLU A 66 -9.98 -25.26 -3.07
CA GLU A 66 -11.30 -25.84 -3.38
C GLU A 66 -12.02 -26.35 -2.12
N VAL A 67 -11.28 -26.88 -1.16
CA VAL A 67 -11.84 -27.48 0.07
C VAL A 67 -12.27 -26.39 1.06
N ARG A 68 -11.50 -25.31 1.16
CA ARG A 68 -11.72 -24.25 2.16
C ARG A 68 -12.38 -22.99 1.60
N GLY A 69 -12.47 -22.87 0.28
CA GLY A 69 -13.04 -21.71 -0.42
C GLY A 69 -12.13 -20.47 -0.42
N PHE A 70 -10.86 -20.61 -0.01
CA PHE A 70 -9.86 -19.54 -0.03
C PHE A 70 -8.46 -20.10 -0.19
N LYS A 71 -7.58 -19.32 -0.81
CA LYS A 71 -6.16 -19.65 -1.01
C LYS A 71 -5.44 -19.79 0.32
N MET A 72 -4.53 -20.76 0.39
CA MET A 72 -3.64 -20.92 1.52
C MET A 72 -2.19 -21.05 1.08
N LYS A 73 -1.29 -20.61 1.95
CA LYS A 73 0.16 -20.75 1.80
C LYS A 73 0.76 -21.36 3.06
N SER A 74 1.94 -21.94 2.95
CA SER A 74 2.68 -22.43 4.12
C SER A 74 3.03 -21.28 5.05
N VAL A 75 3.00 -21.53 6.36
CA VAL A 75 3.52 -20.57 7.34
C VAL A 75 5.05 -20.57 7.28
N VAL A 76 5.60 -19.44 6.85
CA VAL A 76 7.04 -19.20 6.69
C VAL A 76 7.64 -18.36 7.84
N ASP A 77 6.80 -17.90 8.76
CA ASP A 77 7.23 -17.16 9.94
C ASP A 77 7.51 -18.14 11.09
N ARG A 78 8.76 -18.15 11.55
CA ARG A 78 9.25 -19.02 12.63
C ARG A 78 8.53 -18.76 13.95
N GLU A 79 8.28 -17.50 14.30
CA GLU A 79 7.61 -17.14 15.56
C GLU A 79 6.15 -17.62 15.52
N VAL A 80 5.49 -17.49 14.37
CA VAL A 80 4.14 -18.01 14.17
C VAL A 80 4.11 -19.54 14.27
N CYS A 81 5.13 -20.22 13.75
CA CYS A 81 5.26 -21.68 13.86
C CYS A 81 5.39 -22.13 15.32
N GLU A 82 6.26 -21.50 16.09
CA GLU A 82 6.46 -21.80 17.51
C GLU A 82 5.18 -21.57 18.32
N GLN A 83 4.48 -20.45 18.07
CA GLN A 83 3.19 -20.18 18.70
C GLN A 83 2.13 -21.22 18.34
N ALA A 84 2.10 -21.67 17.09
CA ALA A 84 1.17 -22.72 16.65
C ALA A 84 1.48 -24.08 17.29
N ALA A 85 2.77 -24.44 17.45
CA ALA A 85 3.20 -25.63 18.17
C ALA A 85 2.74 -25.59 19.63
N LYS A 86 2.99 -24.46 20.33
CA LYS A 86 2.56 -24.23 21.71
C LYS A 86 1.04 -24.33 21.86
N LYS A 87 0.28 -23.74 20.92
CA LYS A 87 -1.19 -23.81 20.91
C LYS A 87 -1.70 -25.25 20.73
N ARG A 88 -0.97 -26.09 20.00
CA ARG A 88 -1.27 -27.52 19.82
C ARG A 88 -0.78 -28.40 20.97
N GLY A 89 -0.06 -27.83 21.95
CA GLY A 89 0.53 -28.59 23.05
C GLY A 89 1.77 -29.41 22.65
N LEU A 90 2.41 -29.04 21.54
CA LEU A 90 3.56 -29.75 20.98
C LEU A 90 4.87 -29.01 21.23
N LYS A 91 5.96 -29.77 21.26
CA LYS A 91 7.31 -29.21 21.38
C LYS A 91 7.81 -28.72 20.02
N PHE A 92 8.15 -27.44 19.95
CA PHE A 92 8.88 -26.87 18.81
C PHE A 92 10.35 -27.24 18.91
N MET A 93 10.90 -27.86 17.87
CA MET A 93 12.26 -28.39 17.85
C MET A 93 13.25 -27.48 17.09
N GLY A 94 12.77 -26.39 16.49
CA GLY A 94 13.59 -25.49 15.68
C GLY A 94 13.63 -25.90 14.21
N ASP A 95 14.76 -25.62 13.56
CA ASP A 95 14.90 -25.83 12.13
C ASP A 95 15.13 -27.33 11.81
N ALA A 96 14.56 -27.81 10.72
CA ALA A 96 14.68 -29.22 10.32
C ALA A 96 16.07 -29.53 9.78
N GLU A 97 16.70 -30.61 10.26
CA GLU A 97 18.02 -31.05 9.78
C GLU A 97 17.98 -31.58 8.33
N LYS A 98 16.88 -32.24 7.93
CA LYS A 98 16.71 -32.85 6.59
C LYS A 98 15.79 -32.03 5.69
N VAL A 99 16.20 -30.81 5.37
CA VAL A 99 15.39 -29.81 4.65
C VAL A 99 14.81 -30.29 3.30
N ASP A 100 15.51 -31.17 2.58
CA ASP A 100 15.06 -31.64 1.24
C ASP A 100 13.99 -32.74 1.31
N THR A 101 13.79 -33.36 2.47
CA THR A 101 12.84 -34.47 2.67
C THR A 101 11.63 -34.06 3.51
N ARG A 102 11.47 -32.76 3.73
CA ARG A 102 10.48 -32.17 4.63
C ARG A 102 9.77 -31.02 3.94
N PRO A 103 8.48 -30.79 4.21
CA PRO A 103 7.73 -29.72 3.57
C PRO A 103 8.31 -28.36 3.87
N TYR A 104 8.16 -27.41 2.96
CA TYR A 104 8.54 -26.02 3.20
C TYR A 104 7.64 -25.35 4.26
N GLY A 105 8.26 -24.60 5.18
CA GLY A 105 7.60 -23.87 6.24
C GLY A 105 7.42 -24.68 7.53
N CYS A 106 6.40 -24.32 8.30
CA CYS A 106 6.09 -24.97 9.58
C CYS A 106 5.39 -26.32 9.38
N PHE A 107 5.96 -27.41 9.90
CA PHE A 107 5.40 -28.74 9.75
C PHE A 107 5.43 -29.56 11.05
N TYR A 108 4.45 -30.43 11.20
CA TYR A 108 4.33 -31.43 12.23
C TYR A 108 4.88 -32.76 11.71
N TYR A 109 5.62 -33.48 12.54
CA TYR A 109 6.19 -34.77 12.21
C TYR A 109 6.16 -35.72 13.41
N THR A 110 5.71 -36.94 13.18
CA THR A 110 5.79 -38.04 14.15
C THR A 110 7.05 -38.85 13.93
N GLU A 111 7.92 -38.93 14.94
CA GLU A 111 9.12 -39.77 14.93
C GLU A 111 9.06 -40.78 16.08
N GLY A 112 8.82 -42.05 15.77
CA GLY A 112 8.66 -43.11 16.77
C GLY A 112 7.44 -42.88 17.67
N LYS A 113 7.68 -42.56 18.95
CA LYS A 113 6.63 -42.18 19.94
C LYS A 113 6.51 -40.66 20.15
N GLY A 114 7.38 -39.87 19.51
CA GLY A 114 7.45 -38.43 19.70
C GLY A 114 6.66 -37.67 18.64
N GLU A 115 6.00 -36.59 19.07
CA GLU A 115 5.27 -35.66 18.23
C GLU A 115 5.94 -34.30 18.30
N TYR A 116 6.41 -33.81 17.16
CA TYR A 116 7.24 -32.61 17.11
C TYR A 116 6.79 -31.66 16.00
N VAL A 117 7.05 -30.38 16.22
CA VAL A 117 6.91 -29.35 15.18
C VAL A 117 8.30 -28.82 14.84
N TYR A 118 8.56 -28.71 13.56
CA TYR A 118 9.81 -28.18 13.00
C TYR A 118 9.51 -27.06 12.02
N PHE A 119 10.53 -26.27 11.71
CA PHE A 119 10.51 -25.26 10.67
C PHE A 119 11.48 -25.63 9.56
N ASN A 120 11.02 -25.64 8.31
CA ASN A 120 11.89 -25.84 7.16
C ASN A 120 12.05 -24.52 6.37
N PRO A 121 13.25 -23.92 6.35
CA PRO A 121 13.48 -22.69 5.59
C PRO A 121 13.65 -22.93 4.07
N ASN A 122 13.73 -24.16 3.59
CA ASN A 122 13.99 -24.44 2.17
C ASN A 122 12.76 -24.20 1.30
N GLU A 123 12.71 -23.03 0.64
CA GLU A 123 11.67 -22.61 -0.31
C GLU A 123 11.51 -23.55 -1.51
N ASN A 124 12.55 -24.29 -1.87
CA ASN A 124 12.54 -25.21 -3.02
C ASN A 124 12.03 -26.61 -2.66
N SER A 125 11.63 -26.84 -1.41
CA SER A 125 11.11 -28.15 -1.03
C SER A 125 9.71 -28.39 -1.63
N GLU A 126 9.62 -29.38 -2.50
CA GLU A 126 8.36 -29.85 -3.11
C GLU A 126 7.68 -30.94 -2.29
N VAL A 127 8.17 -31.23 -1.07
CA VAL A 127 7.62 -32.30 -0.23
C VAL A 127 6.26 -31.90 0.33
N GLU A 128 5.24 -32.71 0.04
CA GLU A 128 3.86 -32.46 0.49
C GLU A 128 3.55 -33.08 1.87
N ALA A 129 2.47 -32.59 2.50
CA ALA A 129 1.88 -33.24 3.67
C ALA A 129 1.38 -34.64 3.29
N LYS A 130 1.66 -35.63 4.13
CA LYS A 130 1.23 -37.02 3.89
C LYS A 130 1.17 -37.84 5.16
N ILE A 131 0.34 -38.87 5.11
CA ILE A 131 0.25 -39.92 6.11
C ILE A 131 0.80 -41.19 5.48
N LEU A 132 1.93 -41.67 5.99
CA LEU A 132 2.54 -42.94 5.56
C LEU A 132 2.25 -44.02 6.60
N THR A 133 1.94 -45.22 6.15
CA THR A 133 1.76 -46.39 7.01
C THR A 133 2.71 -47.48 6.53
N PHE A 134 3.59 -47.94 7.41
CA PHE A 134 4.56 -48.99 7.12
C PHE A 134 4.20 -50.25 7.91
N GLU A 135 4.37 -51.41 7.30
CA GLU A 135 4.33 -52.69 8.02
C GLU A 135 5.71 -52.95 8.65
N GLY A 136 5.75 -53.18 9.96
CA GLY A 136 7.01 -53.47 10.66
C GLY A 136 7.57 -54.85 10.31
N GLU A 137 8.90 -54.97 10.24
CA GLU A 137 9.60 -56.22 9.90
C GLU A 137 9.43 -57.35 10.93
N HIS A 138 8.99 -57.04 12.15
CA HIS A 138 8.72 -58.03 13.18
C HIS A 138 7.44 -57.71 13.94
N PHE A 139 6.46 -58.62 13.83
CA PHE A 139 5.10 -58.54 14.39
C PHE A 139 4.24 -57.45 13.75
N SER A 140 2.93 -57.70 13.69
CA SER A 140 1.86 -56.95 13.00
C SER A 140 1.64 -55.49 13.47
N ARG A 141 2.68 -54.76 13.86
CA ARG A 141 2.63 -53.35 14.23
C ARG A 141 2.80 -52.50 12.98
N GLN A 142 1.71 -51.83 12.62
CA GLN A 142 1.73 -50.75 11.64
C GLN A 142 2.36 -49.50 12.27
N VAL A 143 3.42 -48.97 11.65
CA VAL A 143 4.02 -47.69 12.04
C VAL A 143 3.40 -46.59 11.17
N LYS A 144 2.67 -45.68 11.80
CA LYS A 144 2.06 -44.52 11.12
C LYS A 144 2.97 -43.31 11.28
N VAL A 145 3.46 -42.78 10.16
CA VAL A 145 4.20 -41.51 10.10
C VAL A 145 3.26 -40.45 9.54
N VAL A 146 2.96 -39.45 10.35
CA VAL A 146 2.11 -38.32 9.99
C VAL A 146 2.99 -37.10 9.78
N MET A 147 2.84 -36.47 8.62
CA MET A 147 3.49 -35.23 8.26
C MET A 147 2.42 -34.22 7.85
N GLU A 148 2.21 -33.21 8.67
CA GLU A 148 1.22 -32.15 8.40
C GLU A 148 1.92 -30.82 8.20
N VAL A 149 1.39 -29.96 7.36
CA VAL A 149 1.91 -28.61 7.14
C VAL A 149 0.95 -27.60 7.74
N LEU A 150 1.48 -26.62 8.47
CA LEU A 150 0.69 -25.49 8.94
C LEU A 150 0.54 -24.50 7.78
N CYS A 151 -0.70 -24.32 7.36
CA CYS A 151 -1.07 -23.38 6.32
C CYS A 151 -1.80 -22.18 6.92
N GLU A 152 -1.63 -21.01 6.31
CA GLU A 152 -2.41 -19.81 6.60
C GLU A 152 -3.08 -19.26 5.34
N GLN A 153 -4.19 -18.56 5.52
CA GLN A 153 -4.89 -17.90 4.43
C GLN A 153 -3.96 -16.95 3.68
N ASP A 154 -3.82 -17.17 2.38
CA ASP A 154 -3.11 -16.25 1.50
C ASP A 154 -4.05 -15.11 1.09
N ARG A 155 -3.78 -13.93 1.63
CA ARG A 155 -4.50 -12.69 1.32
C ARG A 155 -3.87 -11.89 0.19
N SER A 156 -2.77 -12.38 -0.39
CA SER A 156 -2.10 -11.71 -1.49
C SER A 156 -2.88 -11.85 -2.80
N LEU A 157 -2.78 -10.84 -3.65
CA LEU A 157 -3.29 -10.88 -5.01
C LEU A 157 -2.13 -11.02 -6.00
N THR A 158 -2.38 -11.78 -7.07
CA THR A 158 -1.50 -11.81 -8.24
C THR A 158 -1.36 -10.42 -8.85
N GLU A 159 -0.37 -10.20 -9.71
CA GLU A 159 -0.19 -8.91 -10.41
C GLU A 159 -1.45 -8.47 -11.18
N SER A 160 -2.08 -9.43 -11.86
CA SER A 160 -3.33 -9.24 -12.58
C SER A 160 -4.49 -8.95 -11.62
N GLY A 161 -4.61 -9.70 -10.53
CA GLY A 161 -5.63 -9.49 -9.51
C GLY A 161 -5.51 -8.12 -8.84
N ALA A 162 -4.32 -7.74 -8.40
CA ALA A 162 -4.04 -6.46 -7.75
C ALA A 162 -4.26 -5.27 -8.71
N SER A 163 -4.08 -5.48 -10.01
CA SER A 163 -4.38 -4.47 -11.03
C SER A 163 -5.87 -4.38 -11.34
N TYR A 164 -6.57 -5.51 -11.37
CA TYR A 164 -7.98 -5.58 -11.71
C TYR A 164 -8.90 -5.13 -10.57
N TYR A 165 -8.62 -5.57 -9.34
CA TYR A 165 -9.47 -5.32 -8.17
C TYR A 165 -9.22 -3.98 -7.48
N SER A 166 -8.36 -3.12 -8.03
CA SER A 166 -8.12 -1.81 -7.44
C SER A 166 -9.42 -0.99 -7.39
N PRO A 167 -9.85 -0.52 -6.20
CA PRO A 167 -11.02 0.32 -6.06
C PRO A 167 -10.75 1.73 -6.58
N TYR A 168 -9.49 2.12 -6.77
CA TYR A 168 -9.14 3.46 -7.23
C TYR A 168 -9.11 3.58 -8.76
N LYS A 169 -9.59 2.56 -9.46
CA LYS A 169 -9.89 2.58 -10.90
C LYS A 169 -11.38 2.72 -11.14
N LEU A 170 -11.75 3.41 -12.22
CA LEU A 170 -13.14 3.47 -12.66
C LEU A 170 -13.53 2.10 -13.23
N LYS A 171 -14.49 1.44 -12.57
CA LYS A 171 -15.07 0.19 -13.05
C LYS A 171 -16.03 0.48 -14.21
N PRO A 172 -16.22 -0.45 -15.17
CA PRO A 172 -17.20 -0.27 -16.25
C PRO A 172 -18.62 0.03 -15.74
N SER A 173 -19.02 -0.56 -14.61
CA SER A 173 -20.31 -0.31 -13.97
C SER A 173 -20.47 1.10 -13.36
N MET A 174 -19.38 1.86 -13.24
CA MET A 174 -19.34 3.20 -12.64
C MET A 174 -19.24 4.32 -13.68
N VAL A 175 -19.21 3.98 -14.98
CA VAL A 175 -19.27 4.96 -16.07
C VAL A 175 -20.63 5.68 -16.01
N GLY A 176 -20.61 7.00 -16.05
CA GLY A 176 -21.76 7.90 -15.79
C GLY A 176 -22.01 8.21 -14.32
N ASN A 177 -21.28 7.57 -13.39
CA ASN A 177 -21.37 7.79 -11.93
C ASN A 177 -19.97 7.99 -11.31
N GLU A 178 -19.06 8.62 -12.05
CA GLU A 178 -17.63 8.72 -11.74
C GLU A 178 -17.39 9.40 -10.38
N GLY A 179 -18.21 10.38 -10.02
CA GLY A 179 -18.13 11.07 -8.73
C GLY A 179 -18.36 10.17 -7.51
N ARG A 180 -18.97 9.00 -7.70
CA ARG A 180 -19.15 7.98 -6.66
C ARG A 180 -18.07 6.91 -6.67
N SER A 181 -17.08 7.03 -7.55
CA SER A 181 -15.92 6.13 -7.57
C SER A 181 -15.10 6.29 -6.29
N THR A 182 -14.62 5.18 -5.74
CA THR A 182 -13.69 5.14 -4.60
C THR A 182 -12.38 5.87 -4.89
N SER A 183 -12.01 6.03 -6.18
CA SER A 183 -10.91 6.92 -6.62
C SER A 183 -11.10 8.38 -6.19
N CYS A 184 -12.34 8.84 -6.05
CA CYS A 184 -12.69 10.21 -5.67
C CYS A 184 -12.82 10.40 -4.15
N SER A 185 -12.44 9.38 -3.35
CA SER A 185 -12.54 9.44 -1.90
C SER A 185 -11.52 10.42 -1.30
N PHE A 186 -12.00 11.61 -0.94
CA PHE A 186 -11.20 12.62 -0.22
C PHE A 186 -10.69 12.09 1.14
N GLY A 187 -11.41 11.16 1.76
CA GLY A 187 -10.98 10.50 3.00
C GLY A 187 -9.73 9.65 2.81
N MET A 188 -9.65 8.89 1.70
CA MET A 188 -8.46 8.11 1.39
C MET A 188 -7.30 8.98 0.92
N MET A 189 -7.57 10.06 0.17
CA MET A 189 -6.54 11.04 -0.17
C MET A 189 -5.93 11.69 1.09
N ALA A 190 -6.77 12.05 2.06
CA ALA A 190 -6.31 12.52 3.37
C ALA A 190 -5.52 11.46 4.15
N PHE A 191 -5.88 10.17 4.03
CA PHE A 191 -5.19 9.08 4.68
C PHE A 191 -3.74 8.94 4.20
N LEU A 192 -3.48 9.09 2.89
CA LEU A 192 -2.11 9.11 2.35
C LEU A 192 -1.23 10.19 3.01
N ALA A 193 -1.79 11.37 3.30
CA ALA A 193 -1.05 12.42 4.00
C ALA A 193 -0.77 12.04 5.46
N LYS A 194 -1.71 11.37 6.15
CA LYS A 194 -1.52 10.87 7.52
C LYS A 194 -0.43 9.80 7.58
N LEU A 195 -0.36 8.91 6.59
CA LEU A 195 0.71 7.92 6.46
C LEU A 195 2.06 8.52 6.03
N ARG A 196 2.08 9.81 5.66
CA ARG A 196 3.25 10.52 5.08
C ARG A 196 3.73 9.89 3.77
N GLU A 197 2.82 9.26 3.04
CA GLU A 197 3.08 8.61 1.74
C GLU A 197 2.89 9.58 0.56
N THR A 198 2.33 10.77 0.82
CA THR A 198 2.21 11.83 -0.19
C THR A 198 2.71 13.17 0.32
N LYS A 199 3.25 13.97 -0.60
CA LYS A 199 3.60 15.38 -0.38
C LYS A 199 2.55 16.34 -0.93
N SER A 200 1.46 15.83 -1.50
CA SER A 200 0.43 16.66 -2.15
C SER A 200 -0.16 17.67 -1.17
N PRO A 201 -0.23 18.96 -1.55
CA PRO A 201 -0.87 19.99 -0.74
C PRO A 201 -2.36 19.71 -0.55
N CYS A 202 -3.04 19.20 -1.59
CA CYS A 202 -4.44 18.78 -1.50
C CYS A 202 -4.67 17.76 -0.39
N ALA A 203 -3.85 16.70 -0.32
CA ALA A 203 -4.00 15.67 0.70
C ALA A 203 -3.78 16.19 2.12
N LYS A 204 -2.86 17.14 2.30
CA LYS A 204 -2.62 17.79 3.59
C LYS A 204 -3.79 18.65 4.03
N ILE A 205 -4.37 19.43 3.11
CA ILE A 205 -5.57 20.23 3.38
C ILE A 205 -6.75 19.33 3.74
N LEU A 206 -6.96 18.25 2.99
CA LEU A 206 -8.00 17.26 3.26
C LEU A 206 -7.80 16.54 4.61
N ALA A 207 -6.55 16.30 5.01
CA ALA A 207 -6.19 15.66 6.28
C ALA A 207 -6.30 16.58 7.50
N TYR A 208 -6.48 17.89 7.31
CA TYR A 208 -6.59 18.84 8.40
C TYR A 208 -7.72 18.48 9.36
N GLN A 209 -7.44 18.48 10.67
CA GLN A 209 -8.42 18.18 11.70
C GLN A 209 -8.92 19.48 12.33
N THR A 210 -10.24 19.64 12.37
CA THR A 210 -10.90 20.74 13.07
C THR A 210 -10.69 20.58 14.57
N HIS A 211 -10.41 21.68 15.27
CA HIS A 211 -10.23 21.65 16.71
C HIS A 211 -11.58 21.38 17.40
N GLN A 212 -11.62 20.45 18.35
CA GLN A 212 -12.84 20.10 19.11
C GLN A 212 -13.40 21.23 20.00
N LYS A 213 -12.74 22.39 20.04
CA LYS A 213 -13.10 23.50 20.93
C LYS A 213 -14.31 24.27 20.42
N PHE A 214 -14.56 24.22 19.11
CA PHE A 214 -15.67 24.90 18.48
C PHE A 214 -16.58 23.85 17.84
N LYS A 215 -17.87 23.89 18.17
CA LYS A 215 -18.88 23.01 17.58
C LYS A 215 -19.27 23.47 16.18
N SER A 216 -19.08 24.76 15.88
CA SER A 216 -19.35 25.36 14.57
C SER A 216 -18.36 26.45 14.19
N ALA A 217 -18.29 26.77 12.90
CA ALA A 217 -17.53 27.91 12.40
C ALA A 217 -18.05 29.24 12.98
N GLN A 218 -19.38 29.37 13.16
CA GLN A 218 -20.00 30.56 13.73
C GLN A 218 -19.53 30.82 15.16
N GLU A 219 -19.48 29.78 15.99
CA GLU A 219 -19.02 29.88 17.38
C GLU A 219 -17.56 30.38 17.47
N ALA A 220 -16.72 29.98 16.52
CA ALA A 220 -15.34 30.46 16.42
C ALA A 220 -15.28 31.95 16.00
N LEU A 221 -16.16 32.40 15.11
CA LEU A 221 -16.27 33.81 14.71
C LEU A 221 -16.82 34.68 15.84
N ASP A 222 -17.81 34.20 16.59
CA ASP A 222 -18.37 34.92 17.73
C ASP A 222 -17.31 35.09 18.84
N MET A 223 -16.48 34.07 19.06
CA MET A 223 -15.33 34.17 19.97
C MET A 223 -14.26 35.13 19.44
N ALA A 224 -14.04 35.19 18.12
CA ALA A 224 -13.15 36.17 17.51
C ALA A 224 -13.64 37.61 17.74
N ALA A 225 -14.94 37.86 17.57
CA ALA A 225 -15.54 39.18 17.83
C ALA A 225 -15.40 39.61 19.30
N LYS A 226 -15.57 38.66 20.25
CA LYS A 226 -15.33 38.93 21.68
C LYS A 226 -13.87 39.29 21.97
N LEU A 227 -12.92 38.53 21.43
CA LEU A 227 -11.49 38.80 21.61
C LEU A 227 -11.07 40.14 21.02
N GLU A 228 -11.67 40.55 19.90
CA GLU A 228 -11.44 41.85 19.29
C GLU A 228 -12.01 42.98 20.17
N GLY A 229 -13.20 42.79 20.75
CA GLY A 229 -13.78 43.70 21.75
C GLY A 229 -12.95 43.83 23.03
N ASP A 230 -12.25 42.76 23.42
CA ASP A 230 -11.32 42.72 24.56
C ASP A 230 -9.92 43.29 24.23
N GLY A 231 -9.71 43.82 23.02
CA GLY A 231 -8.42 44.39 22.57
C GLY A 231 -7.38 43.36 22.14
N ASN A 232 -7.73 42.07 22.10
CA ASN A 232 -6.86 40.98 21.64
C ASN A 232 -7.08 40.69 20.15
N THR A 233 -6.67 41.64 19.30
CA THR A 233 -6.78 41.57 17.84
C THR A 233 -6.02 40.38 17.24
N ASN A 234 -4.84 40.05 17.77
CA ASN A 234 -4.04 38.90 17.32
C ASN A 234 -4.74 37.56 17.58
N GLY A 235 -5.46 37.43 18.70
CA GLY A 235 -6.25 36.25 19.01
C GLY A 235 -7.48 36.11 18.12
N ALA A 236 -8.16 37.23 17.84
CA ALA A 236 -9.30 37.28 16.94
C ALA A 236 -8.91 36.88 15.50
N GLU A 237 -7.81 37.41 14.99
CA GLU A 237 -7.31 37.11 13.64
C GLU A 237 -6.96 35.62 13.48
N LYS A 238 -6.31 35.03 14.49
CA LYS A 238 -6.02 33.59 14.53
C LYS A 238 -7.28 32.71 14.45
N LEU A 239 -8.38 33.13 15.08
CA LEU A 239 -9.65 32.41 15.00
C LEU A 239 -10.32 32.57 13.62
N ARG A 240 -10.23 33.75 13.00
CA ARG A 240 -10.71 33.96 11.62
C ARG A 240 -9.94 33.10 10.63
N GLN A 241 -8.61 33.03 10.75
CA GLN A 241 -7.76 32.16 9.94
C GLN A 241 -8.10 30.67 10.12
N TYR A 242 -8.41 30.25 11.34
CA TYR A 242 -8.91 28.89 11.60
C TYR A 242 -10.23 28.64 10.86
N VAL A 243 -11.21 29.53 10.97
CA VAL A 243 -12.51 29.37 10.30
C VAL A 243 -12.36 29.32 8.78
N GLU A 244 -11.52 30.19 8.22
CA GLU A 244 -11.23 30.21 6.80
C GLU A 244 -10.56 28.91 6.35
N SER A 245 -9.61 28.38 7.12
CA SER A 245 -8.97 27.09 6.88
C SER A 245 -9.99 25.94 6.82
N VAL A 246 -10.95 25.92 7.75
CA VAL A 246 -12.02 24.93 7.78
C VAL A 246 -12.94 25.08 6.56
N ARG A 247 -13.32 26.30 6.21
CA ARG A 247 -14.15 26.60 5.03
C ARG A 247 -13.46 26.11 3.75
N GLN A 248 -12.20 26.45 3.57
CA GLN A 248 -11.40 26.06 2.41
C GLN A 248 -11.30 24.55 2.23
N LYS A 249 -11.18 23.80 3.34
CA LYS A 249 -11.24 22.34 3.30
C LYS A 249 -12.58 21.84 2.73
N TYR A 250 -13.72 22.36 3.17
CA TYR A 250 -15.03 21.92 2.68
C TYR A 250 -15.27 22.32 1.22
N VAL A 251 -14.82 23.52 0.82
CA VAL A 251 -14.83 23.93 -0.60
C VAL A 251 -14.00 22.98 -1.45
N LEU A 252 -12.81 22.58 -0.97
CA LEU A 252 -11.98 21.61 -1.67
C LEU A 252 -12.64 20.22 -1.75
N VAL A 253 -13.26 19.75 -0.67
CA VAL A 253 -14.00 18.47 -0.66
C VAL A 253 -15.10 18.49 -1.72
N ASP A 254 -15.88 19.56 -1.79
CA ASP A 254 -16.93 19.73 -2.80
C ASP A 254 -16.36 19.77 -4.22
N ALA A 255 -15.31 20.58 -4.45
CA ALA A 255 -14.65 20.68 -5.74
C ALA A 255 -14.07 19.32 -6.21
N VAL A 256 -13.44 18.57 -5.31
CA VAL A 256 -12.89 17.23 -5.60
C VAL A 256 -13.98 16.25 -5.97
N ALA A 257 -15.03 16.15 -5.15
CA ALA A 257 -16.08 15.14 -5.30
C ALA A 257 -17.00 15.42 -6.50
N ASN A 258 -17.39 16.69 -6.70
CA ASN A 258 -18.46 17.05 -7.63
C ASN A 258 -17.97 17.61 -8.97
N SER A 259 -16.71 18.05 -9.07
CA SER A 259 -16.19 18.69 -10.29
C SER A 259 -14.90 18.05 -10.81
N TRP A 260 -13.84 18.06 -9.99
CA TRP A 260 -12.51 17.71 -10.44
C TRP A 260 -12.35 16.22 -10.71
N CYS A 261 -12.76 15.35 -9.79
CA CYS A 261 -12.61 13.92 -9.98
C CYS A 261 -13.49 13.35 -11.12
N PRO A 262 -14.80 13.67 -11.21
CA PRO A 262 -15.60 13.29 -12.37
C PRO A 262 -14.98 13.80 -13.67
N GLY A 263 -14.57 15.07 -13.71
CA GLY A 263 -13.94 15.67 -14.87
C GLY A 263 -12.55 15.14 -15.22
N ILE A 264 -11.85 14.45 -14.30
CA ILE A 264 -10.62 13.69 -14.60
C ILE A 264 -10.99 12.40 -15.33
N TRP A 265 -12.01 11.68 -14.84
CA TRP A 265 -12.47 10.45 -15.47
C TRP A 265 -13.10 10.68 -16.84
N THR A 266 -13.94 11.71 -17.01
CA THR A 266 -14.50 12.07 -18.31
C THR A 266 -13.39 12.35 -19.32
N ALA A 267 -12.35 13.11 -18.93
CA ALA A 267 -11.20 13.37 -19.79
C ALA A 267 -10.44 12.07 -20.13
N SER A 268 -10.15 11.25 -19.12
CA SER A 268 -9.47 9.95 -19.28
C SER A 268 -10.21 8.99 -20.22
N MET A 269 -11.55 9.02 -20.24
CA MET A 269 -12.37 8.19 -21.13
C MET A 269 -12.56 8.78 -22.53
N ALA A 270 -12.64 10.11 -22.65
CA ALA A 270 -12.84 10.79 -23.93
C ALA A 270 -11.58 10.75 -24.82
N GLU A 271 -10.42 10.51 -24.22
CA GLU A 271 -9.15 10.73 -24.86
C GLU A 271 -8.56 9.45 -25.51
N LYS A 272 -8.38 9.53 -26.85
CA LYS A 272 -7.24 8.93 -27.59
C LYS A 272 -5.88 9.54 -27.16
N SER A 273 -5.83 10.23 -26.02
CA SER A 273 -4.68 11.04 -25.62
C SER A 273 -3.73 10.23 -24.75
N ARG A 274 -2.46 10.59 -24.90
CA ARG A 274 -1.37 10.26 -23.99
C ARG A 274 -1.38 11.21 -22.77
N GLY A 275 -2.56 11.56 -22.27
CA GLY A 275 -2.71 12.50 -21.17
C GLY A 275 -2.12 11.93 -19.87
N THR A 276 -1.39 12.77 -19.13
CA THR A 276 -0.76 12.45 -17.82
C THR A 276 -1.71 11.89 -16.76
N CYS A 277 -3.03 11.99 -17.02
CA CYS A 277 -4.12 11.56 -16.16
C CYS A 277 -4.92 10.36 -16.70
N SER A 278 -4.35 9.57 -17.63
CA SER A 278 -4.81 8.21 -17.88
C SER A 278 -4.61 7.39 -16.59
N THR A 279 -5.66 7.35 -15.79
CA THR A 279 -5.77 6.72 -14.47
C THR A 279 -5.85 5.19 -14.49
N PRO A 280 -6.18 4.47 -15.58
CA PRO A 280 -5.98 3.03 -15.59
C PRO A 280 -4.48 2.72 -15.62
N ARG A 281 -3.97 2.12 -14.54
CA ARG A 281 -2.70 1.38 -14.59
C ARG A 281 -2.76 0.40 -15.75
N LEU A 282 -1.90 0.59 -16.74
CA LEU A 282 -1.67 -0.37 -17.81
C LEU A 282 -0.74 -1.46 -17.24
N PRO A 283 -1.23 -2.70 -17.05
CA PRO A 283 -0.40 -3.79 -16.56
C PRO A 283 0.70 -4.12 -17.58
N LYS A 284 1.90 -4.50 -17.13
CA LYS A 284 3.04 -4.81 -18.03
C LYS A 284 2.73 -5.84 -19.12
N TRP A 285 1.81 -6.76 -18.81
CA TRP A 285 1.39 -7.83 -19.70
C TRP A 285 0.41 -7.40 -20.80
N THR A 286 -0.10 -6.17 -20.79
CA THR A 286 -0.97 -5.68 -21.87
C THR A 286 -0.17 -5.12 -23.04
N LYS A 287 -0.69 -5.32 -24.24
CA LYS A 287 -0.08 -4.81 -25.48
C LYS A 287 0.00 -3.27 -25.48
N GLU A 288 -0.93 -2.58 -24.82
CA GLU A 288 -0.86 -1.12 -24.66
C GLU A 288 0.29 -0.71 -23.72
N SER A 289 0.56 -1.44 -22.65
CA SER A 289 1.69 -1.15 -21.74
C SER A 289 3.03 -1.34 -22.44
N GLN A 290 3.17 -2.37 -23.27
CA GLN A 290 4.40 -2.62 -24.02
C GLN A 290 4.68 -1.48 -25.01
N LYS A 291 3.66 -1.07 -25.78
CA LYS A 291 3.76 0.07 -26.71
C LYS A 291 4.03 1.40 -26.02
N MET A 292 3.44 1.66 -24.85
CA MET A 292 3.77 2.86 -24.08
C MET A 292 5.21 2.82 -23.57
N THR A 293 5.68 1.68 -23.07
CA THR A 293 7.05 1.55 -22.57
C THR A 293 8.07 1.83 -23.67
N GLU A 294 7.83 1.30 -24.88
CA GLU A 294 8.62 1.57 -26.08
C GLU A 294 8.57 3.06 -26.50
N ALA A 295 7.40 3.69 -26.44
CA ALA A 295 7.24 5.11 -26.75
C ALA A 295 7.93 6.04 -25.72
N THR A 296 7.87 5.70 -24.43
CA THR A 296 8.56 6.45 -23.37
C THR A 296 10.07 6.30 -23.50
N GLN A 297 10.59 5.09 -23.72
CA GLN A 297 12.02 4.85 -23.95
C GLN A 297 12.54 5.61 -25.18
N ALA A 298 11.77 5.68 -26.26
CA ALA A 298 12.12 6.46 -27.45
C ALA A 298 12.14 7.99 -27.19
N THR A 299 11.36 8.46 -26.21
CA THR A 299 11.31 9.89 -25.83
C THR A 299 12.46 10.23 -24.88
N THR A 300 12.78 9.36 -23.92
CA THR A 300 13.93 9.51 -23.02
C THR A 300 15.25 9.44 -23.79
N GLN A 301 15.38 8.57 -24.79
CA GLN A 301 16.57 8.53 -25.66
C GLN A 301 16.73 9.82 -26.50
N LYS A 302 15.62 10.46 -26.90
CA LYS A 302 15.67 11.77 -27.57
C LYS A 302 16.05 12.90 -26.60
N ALA A 303 15.58 12.87 -25.36
CA ALA A 303 15.93 13.85 -24.32
C ALA A 303 17.41 13.77 -23.91
N VAL A 304 17.93 12.55 -23.72
CA VAL A 304 19.36 12.29 -23.42
C VAL A 304 20.27 12.68 -24.60
N ALA A 305 19.81 12.54 -25.85
CA ALA A 305 20.54 13.02 -27.01
C ALA A 305 20.62 14.55 -27.11
N THR A 306 19.64 15.28 -26.56
CA THR A 306 19.66 16.75 -26.47
C THR A 306 20.47 17.27 -25.28
N ASP A 307 20.52 16.56 -24.15
CA ASP A 307 21.28 16.99 -22.96
C ASP A 307 22.79 16.65 -22.99
N ALA A 308 23.23 15.76 -23.88
CA ALA A 308 24.66 15.47 -24.06
C ALA A 308 25.50 16.67 -24.59
N LYS A 309 24.88 17.81 -24.89
CA LYS A 309 25.55 19.08 -25.25
C LYS A 309 25.67 20.08 -24.08
N SER A 310 25.15 19.77 -22.90
CA SER A 310 25.06 20.73 -21.79
C SER A 310 25.56 20.14 -20.46
N VAL A 311 26.75 20.62 -20.05
CA VAL A 311 27.24 20.73 -18.66
C VAL A 311 27.83 19.50 -17.97
N LYS A 312 29.18 19.52 -17.93
CA LYS A 312 30.02 18.96 -16.86
C LYS A 312 29.91 19.82 -15.58
N LYS A 313 29.61 19.18 -14.44
CA LYS A 313 29.98 19.49 -13.02
C LYS A 313 28.77 19.58 -12.07
N HIS A 314 28.64 18.59 -11.19
CA HIS A 314 28.97 18.68 -9.75
C HIS A 314 28.45 17.44 -9.01
N VAL A 315 29.37 16.67 -8.41
CA VAL A 315 29.05 15.54 -7.54
C VAL A 315 28.80 16.06 -6.13
N ALA A 316 27.58 15.89 -5.61
CA ALA A 316 27.22 16.19 -4.22
C ALA A 316 26.89 14.88 -3.48
N LYS A 317 27.42 14.78 -2.25
CA LYS A 317 27.35 13.61 -1.35
C LYS A 317 25.90 13.24 -0.94
N PRO A 318 25.60 11.95 -0.68
CA PRO A 318 24.26 11.49 -0.34
C PRO A 318 23.83 11.89 1.08
N LYS A 319 22.57 12.34 1.20
CA LYS A 319 21.85 12.68 2.44
C LYS A 319 21.15 11.44 3.05
N PRO A 320 20.80 11.45 4.35
CA PRO A 320 20.39 10.25 5.08
C PRO A 320 19.02 9.72 4.63
N LYS A 321 18.93 8.40 4.47
CA LYS A 321 17.75 7.67 3.98
C LYS A 321 16.62 7.63 5.03
N GLY A 322 15.38 7.73 4.55
CA GLY A 322 14.17 7.64 5.38
C GLY A 322 13.81 6.20 5.78
N ARG A 323 12.91 6.07 6.77
CA ARG A 323 12.50 4.80 7.41
C ARG A 323 12.00 3.70 6.45
N LEU A 324 11.53 4.05 5.24
CA LEU A 324 11.16 3.08 4.20
C LEU A 324 12.37 2.33 3.64
N ALA A 325 13.53 2.99 3.53
CA ALA A 325 14.76 2.36 3.07
C ALA A 325 15.33 1.38 4.12
N ASN A 326 15.23 1.72 5.41
CA ASN A 326 15.72 0.85 6.49
C ASN A 326 14.89 -0.42 6.69
N ALA A 327 13.64 -0.46 6.22
CA ALA A 327 12.84 -1.68 6.22
C ALA A 327 13.20 -2.63 5.06
N MET A 328 13.98 -2.16 4.07
CA MET A 328 14.24 -2.85 2.81
C MET A 328 15.69 -3.36 2.66
N ASP A 329 16.61 -2.91 3.50
CA ASP A 329 17.98 -3.47 3.55
C ASP A 329 18.04 -4.92 4.11
N LYS A 330 16.94 -5.43 4.69
CA LYS A 330 16.86 -6.84 5.15
C LYS A 330 16.52 -7.86 4.06
N ALA A 331 16.16 -7.42 2.84
CA ALA A 331 15.66 -8.31 1.79
C ALA A 331 16.58 -8.45 0.57
N GLY A 332 17.80 -7.88 0.59
CA GLY A 332 18.88 -8.22 -0.35
C GLY A 332 18.56 -8.17 -1.85
N GLN A 333 17.53 -7.44 -2.29
CA GLN A 333 17.19 -7.32 -3.71
C GLN A 333 17.53 -5.92 -4.24
N GLU A 334 18.47 -5.87 -5.18
CA GLU A 334 18.77 -4.72 -6.02
C GLU A 334 17.56 -4.35 -6.88
N TRP A 335 17.26 -3.06 -6.91
CA TRP A 335 16.11 -2.46 -7.59
C TRP A 335 16.38 -2.22 -9.07
N ASP A 336 16.20 -3.24 -9.89
CA ASP A 336 15.77 -3.04 -11.26
C ASP A 336 14.59 -3.97 -11.50
N LEU A 337 13.40 -3.41 -11.75
CA LEU A 337 12.32 -3.93 -12.61
C LEU A 337 10.94 -3.33 -12.29
N ALA A 338 10.75 -2.12 -12.81
CA ALA A 338 9.55 -1.61 -13.48
C ALA A 338 8.16 -1.75 -12.82
N GLY A 339 7.44 -0.63 -12.80
CA GLY A 339 6.03 -0.55 -12.40
C GLY A 339 5.70 0.92 -12.26
N ASN A 340 5.40 1.60 -13.37
CA ASN A 340 5.24 3.05 -13.47
C ASN A 340 6.34 3.92 -12.82
N GLN A 341 7.45 3.34 -12.35
CA GLN A 341 8.56 4.06 -11.75
C GLN A 341 9.07 5.12 -12.72
N ALA A 342 9.20 4.82 -14.02
CA ALA A 342 9.56 5.79 -15.06
C ALA A 342 8.63 7.02 -15.10
N LEU A 343 7.31 6.83 -14.93
CA LEU A 343 6.34 7.94 -14.84
C LEU A 343 6.45 8.72 -13.53
N LEU A 344 7.02 8.14 -12.47
CA LEU A 344 7.30 8.82 -11.20
C LEU A 344 8.67 9.52 -11.24
N THR A 345 9.67 8.93 -11.91
CA THR A 345 11.00 9.52 -12.13
C THR A 345 10.88 10.77 -12.99
N ASP A 346 10.10 10.71 -14.08
CA ASP A 346 9.74 11.85 -14.94
C ASP A 346 9.08 12.99 -14.13
N VAL A 347 8.27 12.66 -13.12
CA VAL A 347 7.59 13.67 -12.26
C VAL A 347 8.57 14.31 -11.28
N SER A 348 9.51 13.56 -10.71
CA SER A 348 10.58 14.12 -9.87
C SER A 348 11.57 14.97 -10.64
N GLU A 349 11.86 14.64 -11.90
CA GLU A 349 12.71 15.44 -12.80
C GLU A 349 11.98 16.69 -13.32
N LEU A 350 10.68 16.59 -13.65
CA LEU A 350 9.83 17.75 -13.97
C LEU A 350 9.66 18.72 -12.79
N LEU A 351 9.59 18.20 -11.55
CA LEU A 351 9.58 19.03 -10.34
C LEU A 351 10.94 19.67 -10.03
N ALA A 352 12.03 19.12 -10.56
CA ALA A 352 13.37 19.69 -10.42
C ALA A 352 13.63 20.79 -11.46
N THR A 353 13.10 20.63 -12.68
CA THR A 353 13.20 21.63 -13.76
C THR A 353 12.31 22.84 -13.52
N LEU A 354 11.09 22.67 -12.99
CA LEU A 354 10.21 23.80 -12.63
C LEU A 354 10.72 24.63 -11.44
N LYS A 355 11.64 24.09 -10.62
CA LYS A 355 12.32 24.86 -9.57
C LYS A 355 13.53 25.66 -10.06
N ALA A 356 13.91 25.49 -11.33
CA ALA A 356 14.99 26.22 -11.98
C ALA A 356 14.47 27.33 -12.92
N GLU A 357 13.14 27.44 -13.10
CA GLU A 357 12.47 28.48 -13.88
C GLU A 357 11.66 29.48 -13.03
N ASP A 358 11.78 29.39 -11.69
CA ASP A 358 11.57 30.50 -10.75
C ASP A 358 12.95 31.06 -10.35
#